data_AF-A0A143Y2J3-F1
#
_entry.id   AF-A0A143Y2J3-F1
#
_cell.length_a   1.000
_cell.length_b   1.000
_cell.length_c   1.000
_cell.angle_alpha   90.00
_cell.angle_beta   90.00
_cell.angle_gamma   90.00
#
_symmetry.space_group_name_H-M   'P 1'
#
loop_
_entity.id
_entity.type
_entity.pdbx_description
1 polymer ?
#
loop_
_entity_poly.entity_id
_entity_poly.type
_entity_poly.pdbx_seq_one_letter_code
_entity_poly.pdbx_strand_id
1 'polypeptide(L)'
;MNSEIFRNRKKQMIEDLDDTVNKLKNKHKEAVMARSTVENTGQILDNLDKRFCKETGLTESDVVFLFLATGLQIARQYLLSNDRCRLDAKQGDKAVESVLSLAPPNWKDILTQSVPYDAIKTGSHAFATGLGGSTHRYRTLGHDPIFGWVFGTANIMTNSLTKTNFETYQVKNMQIVRHYPLGVAGMLNRAVSYSVNDPKLLAVSVARQAIHFGSDYFTKQGLPVPIIATIDNELAGKMVSEWNIDMWAITRGMTVAAFINQLIAIIHGLFYTGTTRMERKLYETRTRKILSYSNLIATSSNTAVVAITHNMQKLDVGGMAVTIYRLITDAKFIRQVKEEFIFGSYHDMLIN
;
A
#
# COMPACT_ATOMS: atom_id res chain seq x y z
N MET A 1 -79.60 26.45 -17.15
CA MET A 1 -78.12 26.54 -17.00
C MET A 1 -77.71 27.92 -17.48
N ASN A 2 -77.04 28.72 -16.64
CA ASN A 2 -76.71 30.12 -16.95
C ASN A 2 -75.71 30.19 -18.12
N SER A 3 -75.96 31.05 -19.12
CA SER A 3 -75.16 31.19 -20.37
C SER A 3 -73.67 31.41 -20.10
N GLU A 4 -73.37 32.08 -18.99
CA GLU A 4 -72.03 32.39 -18.52
C GLU A 4 -71.27 31.15 -18.02
N ILE A 5 -71.94 30.22 -17.33
CA ILE A 5 -71.36 28.95 -16.86
C ILE A 5 -70.95 28.08 -18.06
N PHE A 6 -71.76 28.06 -19.12
CA PHE A 6 -71.46 27.32 -20.34
C PHE A 6 -70.26 27.92 -21.09
N ARG A 7 -70.18 29.26 -21.19
CA ARG A 7 -69.03 29.95 -21.80
C ARG A 7 -67.73 29.69 -21.03
N ASN A 8 -67.78 29.73 -19.69
CA ASN A 8 -66.61 29.46 -18.85
C ASN A 8 -66.13 28.01 -18.98
N ARG A 9 -67.04 27.02 -18.97
CA ARG A 9 -66.68 25.61 -19.23
C ARG A 9 -66.06 25.39 -20.60
N LYS A 10 -66.61 26.03 -21.65
CA LYS A 10 -66.07 25.94 -23.01
C LYS A 10 -64.65 26.53 -23.07
N LYS A 11 -64.41 27.68 -22.44
CA LYS A 11 -63.09 28.30 -22.38
C LYS A 11 -62.08 27.40 -21.66
N GLN A 12 -62.46 26.84 -20.52
CA GLN A 12 -61.63 25.92 -19.75
C GLN A 12 -61.29 24.65 -20.53
N MET A 13 -62.28 24.06 -21.25
CA MET A 13 -62.03 22.92 -22.14
C MET A 13 -61.05 23.24 -23.27
N ILE A 14 -61.12 24.44 -23.85
CA ILE A 14 -60.20 24.86 -24.91
C ILE A 14 -58.79 25.04 -24.34
N GLU A 15 -58.66 25.66 -23.16
CA GLU A 15 -57.37 25.82 -22.46
C GLU A 15 -56.74 24.45 -22.10
N ASP A 16 -57.52 23.51 -21.57
CA ASP A 16 -57.06 22.16 -21.25
C ASP A 16 -56.66 21.37 -22.52
N LEU A 17 -57.40 21.56 -23.62
CA LEU A 17 -57.08 20.93 -24.90
C LEU A 17 -55.77 21.49 -25.49
N ASP A 18 -55.58 22.80 -25.45
CA ASP A 18 -54.34 23.46 -25.92
C ASP A 18 -53.13 22.99 -25.08
N ASP A 19 -53.26 22.91 -23.76
CA ASP A 19 -52.21 22.38 -22.88
C ASP A 19 -51.89 20.90 -23.20
N THR A 20 -52.92 20.08 -23.41
CA THR A 20 -52.75 18.67 -23.80
C THR A 20 -52.06 18.52 -25.14
N VAL A 21 -52.44 19.32 -26.13
CA VAL A 21 -51.82 19.33 -27.47
C VAL A 21 -50.36 19.78 -27.39
N ASN A 22 -50.05 20.79 -26.57
CA ASN A 22 -48.67 21.25 -26.35
C ASN A 22 -47.82 20.17 -25.67
N LYS A 23 -48.34 19.49 -24.65
CA LYS A 23 -47.68 18.34 -24.01
C LYS A 23 -47.42 17.19 -24.99
N LEU A 24 -48.39 16.86 -25.85
CA LEU A 24 -48.23 15.82 -26.88
C LEU A 24 -47.17 16.19 -27.91
N LYS A 25 -47.14 17.45 -28.37
CA LYS A 25 -46.10 17.95 -29.27
C LYS A 25 -44.71 17.84 -28.65
N ASN A 26 -44.56 18.20 -27.38
CA ASN A 26 -43.28 18.07 -26.66
C ASN A 26 -42.84 16.62 -26.55
N LYS A 27 -43.72 15.71 -26.13
CA LYS A 27 -43.43 14.26 -26.06
C LYS A 27 -43.07 13.66 -27.41
N HIS A 28 -43.74 14.08 -28.47
CA HIS A 28 -43.40 13.62 -29.82
C HIS A 28 -42.00 14.08 -30.23
N LYS A 29 -41.65 15.34 -29.94
CA LYS A 29 -40.31 15.87 -30.18
C LYS A 29 -39.24 15.10 -29.40
N GLU A 30 -39.46 14.86 -28.10
CA GLU A 30 -38.58 14.04 -27.26
C GLU A 30 -38.38 12.64 -27.83
N ALA A 31 -39.46 11.97 -28.26
CA ALA A 31 -39.39 10.63 -28.84
C ALA A 31 -38.60 10.59 -30.16
N VAL A 32 -38.75 11.62 -31.02
CA VAL A 32 -37.98 11.74 -32.26
C VAL A 32 -36.49 11.97 -31.97
N MET A 33 -36.16 12.81 -30.98
CA MET A 33 -34.77 13.04 -30.58
C MET A 33 -34.14 11.78 -29.99
N ALA A 34 -34.81 11.13 -29.04
CA ALA A 34 -34.35 9.87 -28.45
C ALA A 34 -34.11 8.80 -29.53
N ARG A 35 -35.02 8.67 -30.51
CA ARG A 35 -34.83 7.77 -31.66
C ARG A 35 -33.57 8.11 -32.46
N SER A 36 -33.36 9.38 -32.79
CA SER A 36 -32.18 9.82 -33.53
C SER A 36 -30.87 9.57 -32.76
N THR A 37 -30.88 9.75 -31.43
CA THR A 37 -29.75 9.45 -30.56
C THR A 37 -29.44 7.95 -30.55
N VAL A 38 -30.46 7.09 -30.48
CA VAL A 38 -30.31 5.63 -30.50
C VAL A 38 -29.85 5.12 -31.87
N GLU A 39 -30.34 5.69 -32.97
CA GLU A 39 -29.90 5.34 -34.33
C GLU A 39 -28.41 5.67 -34.54
N ASN A 40 -27.90 6.70 -33.86
CA ASN A 40 -26.50 7.15 -33.97
C ASN A 40 -25.61 6.74 -32.79
N THR A 41 -26.04 5.82 -31.90
CA THR A 41 -25.35 5.47 -30.66
C THR A 41 -23.87 5.15 -30.88
N GLY A 42 -23.54 4.31 -31.87
CA GLY A 42 -22.14 3.92 -32.13
C GLY A 42 -21.23 5.13 -32.37
N GLN A 43 -21.65 6.03 -33.27
CA GLN A 43 -20.90 7.24 -33.59
C GLN A 43 -20.82 8.21 -32.39
N ILE A 44 -21.89 8.29 -31.59
CA ILE A 44 -21.91 9.13 -30.38
C ILE A 44 -20.92 8.61 -29.35
N LEU A 45 -20.90 7.29 -29.08
CA LEU A 45 -19.98 6.69 -28.13
C LEU A 45 -18.52 6.87 -28.57
N ASP A 46 -18.22 6.68 -29.86
CA ASP A 46 -16.88 6.92 -30.41
C ASP A 46 -16.45 8.39 -30.30
N ASN A 47 -17.38 9.32 -30.52
CA ASN A 47 -17.11 10.75 -30.37
C ASN A 47 -16.90 11.15 -28.90
N LEU A 48 -17.68 10.59 -27.98
CA LEU A 48 -17.51 10.79 -26.54
C LEU A 48 -16.17 10.21 -26.06
N ASP A 49 -15.76 9.05 -26.56
CA ASP A 49 -14.46 8.46 -26.29
C ASP A 49 -13.31 9.37 -26.74
N LYS A 50 -13.37 9.88 -27.98
CA LYS A 50 -12.40 10.85 -28.52
C LYS A 50 -12.37 12.12 -27.68
N ARG A 51 -13.54 12.62 -27.24
CA ARG A 51 -13.65 13.81 -26.39
C ARG A 51 -12.98 13.58 -25.04
N PHE A 52 -13.24 12.44 -24.40
CA PHE A 52 -12.58 12.04 -23.16
C PHE A 52 -11.06 11.97 -23.32
N CYS A 53 -10.58 11.32 -24.39
CA CYS A 53 -9.14 11.22 -24.68
C CYS A 53 -8.50 12.60 -24.85
N LYS A 54 -9.19 13.53 -25.52
CA LYS A 54 -8.73 14.92 -25.71
C LYS A 54 -8.70 15.70 -24.39
N GLU A 55 -9.77 15.65 -23.59
CA GLU A 55 -9.87 16.39 -22.33
C GLU A 55 -8.93 15.86 -21.24
N THR A 56 -8.60 14.55 -21.30
CA THR A 56 -7.67 13.92 -20.36
C THR A 56 -6.25 13.77 -20.91
N GLY A 57 -5.97 14.30 -22.10
CA GLY A 57 -4.63 14.36 -22.66
C GLY A 57 -3.72 15.26 -21.81
N LEU A 58 -2.43 14.90 -21.72
CA LEU A 58 -1.47 15.74 -21.01
C LEU A 58 -1.21 17.03 -21.81
N THR A 59 -1.34 18.18 -21.15
CA THR A 59 -1.01 19.48 -21.73
C THR A 59 0.48 19.79 -21.58
N GLU A 60 0.96 20.88 -22.18
CA GLU A 60 2.35 21.33 -22.02
C GLU A 60 2.71 21.57 -20.54
N SER A 61 1.80 22.19 -19.78
CA SER A 61 2.00 22.38 -18.33
C SER A 61 2.09 21.04 -17.58
N ASP A 62 1.29 20.04 -17.97
CA ASP A 62 1.36 18.70 -17.36
C ASP A 62 2.70 18.01 -17.62
N VAL A 63 3.25 18.21 -18.82
CA VAL A 63 4.55 17.66 -19.19
C VAL A 63 5.64 18.26 -18.31
N VAL A 64 5.57 19.55 -17.96
CA VAL A 64 6.49 20.16 -16.97
C VAL A 64 6.37 19.45 -15.61
N PHE A 65 5.15 19.22 -15.12
CA PHE A 65 4.94 18.46 -13.88
C PHE A 65 5.41 17.01 -13.97
N LEU A 66 5.27 16.37 -15.13
CA LEU A 66 5.79 15.03 -15.39
C LEU A 66 7.32 14.99 -15.28
N PHE A 67 8.02 15.95 -15.89
CA PHE A 67 9.48 16.03 -15.77
C PHE A 67 9.92 16.35 -14.35
N LEU A 68 9.25 17.28 -13.66
CA LEU A 68 9.53 17.58 -12.26
C LEU A 68 9.34 16.35 -11.37
N ALA A 69 8.20 15.66 -11.50
CA ALA A 69 7.89 14.44 -10.76
C ALA A 69 8.92 13.35 -11.06
N THR A 70 9.26 13.15 -12.34
CA THR A 70 10.27 12.17 -12.76
C THR A 70 11.65 12.50 -12.16
N GLY A 71 12.06 13.77 -12.22
CA GLY A 71 13.31 14.24 -11.64
C GLY A 71 13.38 13.99 -10.14
N LEU A 72 12.31 14.29 -9.39
CA LEU A 72 12.23 14.02 -7.95
C LEU A 72 12.23 12.52 -7.64
N GLN A 73 11.50 11.71 -8.42
CA GLN A 73 11.46 10.25 -8.25
C GLN A 73 12.82 9.60 -8.53
N ILE A 74 13.55 10.07 -9.55
CA ILE A 74 14.92 9.64 -9.84
C ILE A 74 15.87 10.12 -8.74
N ALA A 75 15.80 11.40 -8.34
CA ALA A 75 16.68 11.98 -7.33
C ALA A 75 16.60 11.21 -6.00
N ARG A 76 15.40 10.84 -5.53
CA ARG A 76 15.27 10.07 -4.28
C ARG A 76 15.98 8.71 -4.32
N GLN A 77 16.06 8.05 -5.48
CA GLN A 77 16.68 6.73 -5.61
C GLN A 77 18.19 6.80 -5.36
N TYR A 78 18.84 7.88 -5.81
CA TYR A 78 20.29 8.02 -5.73
C TYR A 78 20.77 8.85 -4.54
N LEU A 79 19.95 9.79 -4.05
CA LEU A 79 20.25 10.58 -2.85
C LEU A 79 19.95 9.80 -1.56
N LEU A 80 18.93 8.94 -1.59
CA LEU A 80 18.48 8.14 -0.44
C LEU A 80 18.60 6.65 -0.76
N SER A 81 19.82 6.14 -0.91
CA SER A 81 20.08 4.69 -1.12
C SER A 81 19.69 3.85 0.10
N ASN A 82 19.55 2.53 -0.08
CA ASN A 82 19.02 1.59 0.93
C ASN A 82 19.69 1.64 2.31
N ASP A 83 20.94 2.11 2.37
CA ASP A 83 21.75 2.21 3.60
C ASP A 83 21.61 3.53 4.37
N ARG A 84 20.94 4.52 3.78
CA ARG A 84 20.77 5.83 4.42
C ARG A 84 19.74 5.77 5.55
N CYS A 85 19.96 6.61 6.56
CA CYS A 85 19.08 6.78 7.72
C CYS A 85 18.92 5.52 8.59
N ARG A 86 19.95 4.67 8.65
CA ARG A 86 20.02 3.50 9.54
C ARG A 86 20.75 3.83 10.84
N LEU A 87 20.34 3.17 11.92
CA LEU A 87 21.00 3.19 13.22
C LEU A 87 21.98 2.01 13.34
N ASP A 88 22.99 2.13 14.20
CA ASP A 88 23.68 0.94 14.69
C ASP A 88 22.82 0.20 15.74
N ALA A 89 23.17 -1.05 16.07
CA ALA A 89 22.40 -1.87 17.00
C ALA A 89 22.26 -1.20 18.39
N LYS A 90 23.33 -0.61 18.92
CA LYS A 90 23.33 0.05 20.23
C LYS A 90 22.47 1.31 20.22
N GLN A 91 22.48 2.05 19.11
CA GLN A 91 21.64 3.22 18.89
C GLN A 91 20.16 2.84 18.78
N GLY A 92 19.85 1.73 18.11
CA GLY A 92 18.49 1.19 18.03
C GLY A 92 17.94 0.82 19.40
N ASP A 93 18.72 0.05 20.17
CA ASP A 93 18.36 -0.32 21.56
C ASP A 93 18.16 0.92 22.44
N LYS A 94 19.08 1.89 22.35
CA LYS A 94 18.98 3.14 23.11
C LYS A 94 17.78 4.01 22.70
N ALA A 95 17.42 4.04 21.41
CA ALA A 95 16.26 4.79 20.94
C ALA A 95 14.96 4.21 21.53
N VAL A 96 14.84 2.89 21.53
CA VAL A 96 13.72 2.18 22.16
C VAL A 96 13.71 2.40 23.68
N GLU A 97 14.88 2.30 24.33
CA GLU A 97 15.02 2.54 25.77
C GLU A 97 14.61 3.97 26.16
N SER A 98 14.92 4.96 25.33
CA SER A 98 14.52 6.35 25.54
C SER A 98 13.00 6.51 25.48
N VAL A 99 12.32 5.84 24.55
CA VAL A 99 10.84 5.86 24.45
C VAL A 99 10.20 5.20 25.68
N LEU A 100 10.84 4.16 26.21
CA LEU A 100 10.38 3.40 27.38
C LEU A 100 10.87 3.96 28.71
N SER A 101 11.52 5.13 28.72
CA SER A 101 12.08 5.75 29.94
C SER A 101 11.04 6.12 31.00
N LEU A 102 9.77 6.27 30.57
CA LEU A 102 8.64 6.54 31.45
C LEU A 102 7.99 5.27 32.04
N ALA A 103 8.40 4.08 31.57
CA ALA A 103 7.90 2.84 32.12
C ALA A 103 8.52 2.58 33.51
N PRO A 104 7.77 2.01 34.48
CA PRO A 104 8.34 1.63 35.77
C PRO A 104 9.54 0.68 35.59
N PRO A 105 10.60 0.76 36.43
CA PRO A 105 11.85 0.00 36.24
C PRO A 105 11.65 -1.51 36.03
N ASN A 106 10.80 -2.15 36.84
CA ASN A 106 10.53 -3.59 36.74
C ASN A 106 9.92 -3.98 35.38
N TRP A 107 9.11 -3.11 34.79
CA TRP A 107 8.50 -3.35 33.49
C TRP A 107 9.47 -3.06 32.35
N LYS A 108 10.30 -2.02 32.48
CA LYS A 108 11.34 -1.69 31.51
C LYS A 108 12.26 -2.88 31.27
N ASP A 109 12.82 -3.47 32.33
CA ASP A 109 13.74 -4.61 32.22
C ASP A 109 13.08 -5.84 31.59
N ILE A 110 11.83 -6.12 31.94
CA ILE A 110 11.04 -7.22 31.35
C ILE A 110 10.79 -6.99 29.87
N LEU A 111 10.58 -5.74 29.46
CA LEU A 111 10.20 -5.38 28.10
C LEU A 111 11.40 -5.28 27.14
N THR A 112 12.60 -4.95 27.63
CA THR A 112 13.80 -4.72 26.81
C THR A 112 14.81 -5.88 26.83
N GLN A 113 14.62 -6.89 27.67
CA GLN A 113 15.47 -8.10 27.64
C GLN A 113 15.42 -8.81 26.29
N SER A 114 16.57 -9.39 25.90
CA SER A 114 16.72 -10.20 24.69
C SER A 114 15.65 -11.27 24.57
N VAL A 115 15.24 -11.52 23.33
CA VAL A 115 14.19 -12.49 23.00
C VAL A 115 14.80 -13.87 22.75
N PRO A 116 14.09 -14.97 23.07
CA PRO A 116 14.67 -16.32 22.96
C PRO A 116 15.13 -16.68 21.54
N TYR A 117 14.48 -16.12 20.52
CA TYR A 117 14.83 -16.40 19.12
C TYR A 117 16.08 -15.67 18.60
N ASP A 118 16.72 -14.83 19.43
CA ASP A 118 18.07 -14.28 19.20
C ASP A 118 19.18 -15.25 19.62
N ALA A 119 18.84 -16.38 20.23
CA ALA A 119 19.83 -17.33 20.72
C ALA A 119 20.66 -17.93 19.57
N ILE A 120 21.96 -17.64 19.56
CA ILE A 120 22.93 -18.20 18.60
C ILE A 120 23.86 -19.25 19.20
N LYS A 121 23.94 -19.32 20.54
CA LYS A 121 24.79 -20.29 21.24
C LYS A 121 24.08 -21.64 21.30
N THR A 122 24.77 -22.71 20.97
CA THR A 122 24.24 -24.08 21.06
C THR A 122 24.76 -24.83 22.29
N GLY A 123 23.94 -25.72 22.84
CA GLY A 123 24.32 -26.70 23.85
C GLY A 123 24.72 -28.04 23.25
N SER A 124 25.02 -29.02 24.10
CA SER A 124 25.49 -30.35 23.70
C SER A 124 24.46 -31.23 22.97
N HIS A 125 23.20 -30.79 22.86
CA HIS A 125 22.12 -31.55 22.22
C HIS A 125 21.48 -30.78 21.05
N ALA A 126 22.13 -29.73 20.57
CA ALA A 126 21.74 -29.00 19.37
C ALA A 126 23.02 -28.65 18.59
N PHE A 127 23.17 -29.18 17.38
CA PHE A 127 24.35 -28.91 16.53
C PHE A 127 23.90 -28.41 15.16
N ALA A 128 24.78 -27.68 14.48
CA ALA A 128 24.56 -27.21 13.10
C ALA A 128 23.22 -26.50 12.87
N THR A 129 22.74 -25.71 13.84
CA THR A 129 21.46 -24.99 13.73
C THR A 129 21.43 -23.97 12.59
N GLY A 130 22.62 -23.53 12.15
CA GLY A 130 22.79 -22.51 11.12
C GLY A 130 22.57 -21.08 11.63
N LEU A 131 22.40 -20.89 12.94
CA LEU A 131 22.16 -19.59 13.56
C LEU A 131 23.48 -18.99 14.02
N GLY A 132 23.75 -17.76 13.60
CA GLY A 132 24.92 -16.97 13.96
C GLY A 132 24.57 -15.49 14.05
N GLY A 133 25.53 -14.68 14.48
CA GLY A 133 25.31 -13.25 14.72
C GLY A 133 24.72 -12.51 13.50
N SER A 134 25.19 -12.82 12.29
CA SER A 134 24.68 -12.22 11.06
C SER A 134 23.48 -12.96 10.45
N THR A 135 23.22 -14.22 10.84
CA THR A 135 22.28 -15.09 10.12
C THR A 135 20.97 -15.35 10.86
N HIS A 136 20.90 -15.13 12.17
CA HIS A 136 19.72 -15.48 12.96
C HIS A 136 18.46 -14.75 12.49
N ARG A 137 18.56 -13.46 12.13
CA ARG A 137 17.40 -12.65 11.75
C ARG A 137 16.61 -13.18 10.57
N TYR A 138 17.27 -13.50 9.47
CA TYR A 138 16.56 -14.08 8.33
C TYR A 138 16.34 -15.60 8.46
N ARG A 139 16.76 -16.25 9.55
CA ARG A 139 16.60 -17.69 9.78
C ARG A 139 15.58 -18.06 10.84
N THR A 140 15.07 -17.11 11.61
CA THR A 140 14.02 -17.35 12.59
C THR A 140 12.73 -16.62 12.25
N LEU A 141 11.60 -17.30 12.44
CA LEU A 141 10.27 -16.72 12.19
C LEU A 141 9.96 -15.59 13.18
N GLY A 142 10.68 -15.50 14.30
CA GLY A 142 10.55 -14.43 15.27
C GLY A 142 10.87 -13.04 14.71
N HIS A 143 11.77 -12.93 13.71
CA HIS A 143 12.09 -11.65 13.04
C HIS A 143 11.31 -11.42 11.74
N ASP A 144 10.47 -12.36 11.31
CA ASP A 144 9.62 -12.13 10.14
C ASP A 144 8.54 -11.08 10.51
N PRO A 145 8.41 -9.94 9.80
CA PRO A 145 7.50 -8.87 10.21
C PRO A 145 6.01 -9.24 10.21
N ILE A 146 5.62 -10.35 9.58
CA ILE A 146 4.27 -10.90 9.63
C ILE A 146 4.22 -12.10 10.58
N PHE A 147 5.03 -13.13 10.33
CA PHE A 147 4.97 -14.36 11.12
C PHE A 147 5.50 -14.19 12.54
N GLY A 148 6.38 -13.22 12.81
CA GLY A 148 6.92 -12.95 14.14
C GLY A 148 5.86 -12.45 15.13
N TRP A 149 4.74 -11.89 14.69
CA TRP A 149 3.62 -11.59 15.59
C TRP A 149 2.99 -12.84 16.21
N VAL A 150 3.02 -13.97 15.48
CA VAL A 150 2.52 -15.26 15.97
C VAL A 150 3.68 -16.05 16.58
N PHE A 151 4.71 -16.35 15.80
CA PHE A 151 5.83 -17.18 16.20
C PHE A 151 6.74 -16.49 17.21
N GLY A 152 7.08 -15.22 17.02
CA GLY A 152 7.91 -14.46 17.95
C GLY A 152 7.24 -14.28 19.32
N THR A 153 5.96 -13.89 19.34
CA THR A 153 5.16 -13.85 20.58
C THR A 153 5.13 -15.21 21.28
N ALA A 154 4.80 -16.28 20.55
CA ALA A 154 4.75 -17.63 21.13
C ALA A 154 6.14 -18.12 21.60
N ASN A 155 7.21 -17.73 20.89
CA ASN A 155 8.59 -18.03 21.24
C ASN A 155 9.00 -17.33 22.54
N ILE A 156 8.63 -16.07 22.73
CA ILE A 156 8.83 -15.33 23.99
C ILE A 156 8.09 -16.00 25.14
N MET A 157 6.81 -16.36 24.95
CA MET A 157 5.99 -17.00 25.99
C MET A 157 6.51 -18.37 26.43
N THR A 158 7.13 -19.12 25.51
CA THR A 158 7.47 -20.52 25.74
C THR A 158 8.97 -20.79 25.88
N ASN A 159 9.80 -19.73 25.89
CA ASN A 159 11.25 -19.81 25.83
C ASN A 159 11.72 -20.74 24.72
N SER A 160 11.26 -20.46 23.50
CA SER A 160 11.57 -21.26 22.31
C SER A 160 12.05 -20.39 21.17
N LEU A 161 12.61 -21.01 20.14
CA LEU A 161 13.03 -20.36 18.90
C LEU A 161 12.50 -21.20 17.76
N THR A 162 11.77 -20.60 16.82
CA THR A 162 11.31 -21.29 15.61
C THR A 162 12.03 -20.77 14.38
N LYS A 163 12.68 -21.67 13.64
CA LYS A 163 13.34 -21.37 12.38
C LYS A 163 12.34 -21.25 11.23
N THR A 164 12.78 -20.66 10.12
CA THR A 164 12.02 -20.52 8.87
C THR A 164 11.66 -21.86 8.22
N ASN A 165 12.40 -22.93 8.50
CA ASN A 165 12.08 -24.30 8.11
C ASN A 165 11.16 -25.03 9.12
N PHE A 166 10.52 -24.29 10.03
CA PHE A 166 9.64 -24.80 11.09
C PHE A 166 10.30 -25.74 12.11
N GLU A 167 11.63 -25.81 12.16
CA GLU A 167 12.32 -26.43 13.29
C GLU A 167 12.20 -25.52 14.52
N THR A 168 11.61 -26.05 15.59
CA THR A 168 11.50 -25.34 16.87
C THR A 168 12.46 -25.91 17.90
N TYR A 169 13.17 -25.05 18.61
CA TYR A 169 14.08 -25.40 19.69
C TYR A 169 13.64 -24.80 21.01
N GLN A 170 14.01 -25.47 22.11
CA GLN A 170 13.91 -24.92 23.44
C GLN A 170 15.16 -24.09 23.77
N VAL A 171 14.96 -22.91 24.33
CA VAL A 171 16.01 -21.96 24.70
C VAL A 171 16.03 -21.76 26.21
N LYS A 172 17.22 -21.73 26.80
CA LYS A 172 17.44 -21.39 28.20
C LYS A 172 18.68 -20.52 28.31
N ASN A 173 18.58 -19.36 28.98
CA ASN A 173 19.68 -18.42 29.17
C ASN A 173 20.40 -18.07 27.84
N MET A 174 19.62 -17.76 26.79
CA MET A 174 20.13 -17.47 25.44
C MET A 174 20.98 -18.58 24.80
N GLN A 175 20.79 -19.83 25.25
CA GLN A 175 21.40 -21.02 24.68
C GLN A 175 20.32 -21.98 24.16
N ILE A 176 20.50 -22.46 22.93
CA ILE A 176 19.69 -23.50 22.29
C ILE A 176 20.03 -24.83 22.94
N VAL A 177 19.07 -25.42 23.66
CA VAL A 177 19.32 -26.62 24.48
C VAL A 177 19.05 -27.90 23.69
N ARG A 178 17.89 -27.99 23.02
CA ARG A 178 17.39 -29.17 22.31
C ARG A 178 16.21 -28.80 21.40
N HIS A 179 15.75 -29.72 20.57
CA HIS A 179 14.47 -29.57 19.88
C HIS A 179 13.30 -29.44 20.87
N TYR A 180 12.34 -28.60 20.52
CA TYR A 180 11.15 -28.38 21.32
C TYR A 180 10.25 -29.64 21.26
N PRO A 181 9.76 -30.16 22.40
CA PRO A 181 8.86 -31.31 22.39
C PRO A 181 7.63 -31.06 21.51
N LEU A 182 7.35 -31.98 20.58
CA LEU A 182 6.28 -31.87 19.57
C LEU A 182 6.44 -30.68 18.59
N GLY A 183 7.64 -30.10 18.48
CA GLY A 183 7.97 -29.04 17.52
C GLY A 183 7.05 -27.81 17.63
N VAL A 184 6.69 -27.24 16.47
CA VAL A 184 5.78 -26.08 16.37
C VAL A 184 4.44 -26.33 17.06
N ALA A 185 3.84 -27.52 16.87
CA ALA A 185 2.54 -27.84 17.45
C ALA A 185 2.60 -27.84 19.00
N GLY A 186 3.65 -28.42 19.57
CA GLY A 186 3.87 -28.38 21.02
C GLY A 186 4.09 -26.97 21.55
N MET A 187 4.86 -26.17 20.83
CA MET A 187 5.13 -24.78 21.17
C MET A 187 3.85 -23.93 21.14
N LEU A 188 3.05 -24.00 20.06
CA LEU A 188 1.80 -23.26 19.94
C LEU A 188 0.75 -23.73 20.96
N ASN A 189 0.59 -25.03 21.18
CA ASN A 189 -0.34 -25.55 22.19
C ASN A 189 0.00 -25.03 23.59
N ARG A 190 1.29 -24.98 23.94
CA ARG A 190 1.72 -24.41 25.22
C ARG A 190 1.50 -22.90 25.27
N ALA A 191 1.80 -22.16 24.18
CA ALA A 191 1.53 -20.73 24.11
C ALA A 191 0.04 -20.41 24.30
N VAL A 192 -0.86 -21.17 23.66
CA VAL A 192 -2.31 -21.03 23.84
C VAL A 192 -2.72 -21.33 25.28
N SER A 193 -2.22 -22.41 25.87
CA SER A 193 -2.49 -22.74 27.28
C SER A 193 -2.03 -21.62 28.22
N TYR A 194 -0.86 -21.04 27.98
CA TYR A 194 -0.39 -19.89 28.74
C TYR A 194 -1.25 -18.65 28.53
N SER A 195 -1.68 -18.36 27.30
CA SER A 195 -2.55 -17.21 27.00
C SER A 195 -3.90 -17.28 27.71
N VAL A 196 -4.50 -18.47 27.81
CA VAL A 196 -5.79 -18.68 28.49
C VAL A 196 -5.63 -18.55 30.01
N ASN A 197 -4.56 -19.12 30.56
CA ASN A 197 -4.34 -19.14 32.01
C ASN A 197 -3.72 -17.84 32.55
N ASP A 198 -2.94 -17.14 31.74
CA ASP A 198 -2.30 -15.86 32.06
C ASP A 198 -2.33 -14.89 30.86
N PRO A 199 -3.45 -14.16 30.69
CA PRO A 199 -3.58 -13.15 29.64
C PRO A 199 -2.56 -12.01 29.75
N LYS A 200 -2.00 -11.76 30.95
CA LYS A 200 -0.96 -10.74 31.12
C LYS A 200 0.33 -11.19 30.44
N LEU A 201 0.71 -12.46 30.57
CA LEU A 201 1.89 -13.01 29.88
C LEU A 201 1.78 -12.84 28.35
N LEU A 202 0.59 -13.06 27.77
CA LEU A 202 0.36 -12.81 26.35
C LEU A 202 0.57 -11.33 26.00
N ALA A 203 -0.08 -10.41 26.73
CA ALA A 203 0.05 -8.97 26.47
C ALA A 203 1.50 -8.48 26.57
N VAL A 204 2.25 -8.95 27.57
CA VAL A 204 3.67 -8.64 27.75
C VAL A 204 4.51 -9.20 26.63
N SER A 205 4.23 -10.43 26.19
CA SER A 205 4.97 -11.06 25.09
C SER A 205 4.75 -10.34 23.76
N VAL A 206 3.51 -9.88 23.50
CA VAL A 206 3.20 -9.03 22.33
C VAL A 206 3.93 -7.69 22.42
N ALA A 207 3.92 -7.04 23.59
CA ALA A 207 4.64 -5.79 23.79
C ALA A 207 6.16 -5.95 23.58
N ARG A 208 6.75 -7.02 24.13
CA ARG A 208 8.15 -7.39 23.90
C ARG A 208 8.47 -7.61 22.43
N GLN A 209 7.59 -8.32 21.71
CA GLN A 209 7.73 -8.53 20.27
C GLN A 209 7.74 -7.20 19.50
N ALA A 210 6.81 -6.30 19.82
CA ALA A 210 6.72 -4.98 19.19
C ALA A 210 7.98 -4.13 19.42
N ILE A 211 8.47 -4.15 20.67
CA ILE A 211 9.68 -3.44 21.09
C ILE A 211 10.91 -3.96 20.36
N HIS A 212 11.06 -5.29 20.31
CA HIS A 212 12.18 -5.95 19.62
C HIS A 212 12.15 -5.71 18.10
N PHE A 213 10.98 -5.75 17.47
CA PHE A 213 10.84 -5.31 16.08
C PHE A 213 11.24 -3.85 15.89
N GLY A 214 10.82 -2.97 16.79
CA GLY A 214 11.19 -1.56 16.76
C GLY A 214 12.70 -1.36 16.80
N SER A 215 13.42 -2.06 17.69
CA SER A 215 14.87 -1.97 17.77
C SER A 215 15.55 -2.52 16.52
N ASP A 216 15.09 -3.67 15.99
CA ASP A 216 15.73 -4.31 14.83
C ASP A 216 15.49 -3.56 13.52
N TYR A 217 14.29 -2.99 13.34
CA TYR A 217 13.82 -2.40 12.08
C TYR A 217 14.76 -1.30 11.55
N PHE A 218 15.29 -0.44 12.41
CA PHE A 218 16.15 0.68 11.99
C PHE A 218 17.63 0.31 11.88
N THR A 219 18.01 -0.90 12.28
CA THR A 219 19.43 -1.28 12.37
C THR A 219 20.01 -1.70 11.03
N LYS A 220 21.34 -1.68 10.92
CA LYS A 220 22.04 -2.13 9.69
C LYS A 220 21.69 -3.54 9.23
N GLN A 221 21.48 -4.48 10.16
CA GLN A 221 21.11 -5.85 9.82
C GLN A 221 19.60 -5.97 9.49
N GLY A 222 18.78 -4.99 9.87
CA GLY A 222 17.37 -4.88 9.49
C GLY A 222 16.49 -6.07 9.89
N LEU A 223 15.25 -6.03 9.40
CA LEU A 223 14.30 -7.15 9.43
C LEU A 223 14.10 -7.68 8.01
N PRO A 224 14.03 -9.01 7.81
CA PRO A 224 13.82 -9.59 6.49
C PRO A 224 12.51 -9.13 5.85
N VAL A 225 12.46 -9.16 4.52
CA VAL A 225 11.21 -8.96 3.79
C VAL A 225 10.25 -10.09 4.16
N PRO A 226 8.99 -9.77 4.54
CA PRO A 226 8.04 -10.74 5.07
C PRO A 226 7.89 -11.93 4.14
N ILE A 227 7.78 -13.11 4.73
CA ILE A 227 7.50 -14.39 4.08
C ILE A 227 8.66 -14.92 3.22
N ILE A 228 9.48 -14.05 2.62
CA ILE A 228 10.58 -14.45 1.72
C ILE A 228 11.52 -15.43 2.41
N ALA A 229 11.88 -15.18 3.68
CA ALA A 229 12.78 -16.04 4.44
C ALA A 229 12.27 -17.47 4.65
N THR A 230 10.95 -17.68 4.60
CA THR A 230 10.27 -18.98 4.72
C THR A 230 10.21 -19.70 3.37
N ILE A 231 10.08 -18.96 2.27
CA ILE A 231 10.03 -19.50 0.91
C ILE A 231 11.44 -19.82 0.41
N ASP A 232 12.35 -18.86 0.53
CA ASP A 232 13.73 -18.94 0.09
C ASP A 232 14.64 -18.20 1.09
N ASN A 233 15.24 -19.00 1.98
CA ASN A 233 16.10 -18.47 3.03
C ASN A 233 17.41 -17.88 2.49
N GLU A 234 17.93 -18.43 1.39
CA GLU A 234 19.17 -17.96 0.77
C GLU A 234 18.94 -16.59 0.12
N LEU A 235 17.83 -16.43 -0.61
CA LEU A 235 17.42 -15.16 -1.17
C LEU A 235 17.20 -14.11 -0.07
N ALA A 236 16.50 -14.45 1.02
CA ALA A 236 16.33 -13.52 2.14
C ALA A 236 17.68 -13.10 2.76
N GLY A 237 18.61 -14.06 2.89
CA GLY A 237 19.97 -13.80 3.33
C GLY A 237 20.72 -12.82 2.43
N LYS A 238 20.67 -13.02 1.11
CA LYS A 238 21.27 -12.11 0.10
C LYS A 238 20.63 -10.73 0.13
N MET A 239 19.30 -10.66 0.14
CA MET A 239 18.54 -9.41 0.17
C MET A 239 18.96 -8.55 1.36
N VAL A 240 18.97 -9.11 2.56
CA VAL A 240 19.28 -8.36 3.78
C VAL A 240 20.78 -8.10 3.94
N SER A 241 21.63 -9.10 3.72
CA SER A 241 23.05 -9.04 4.09
C SER A 241 23.96 -8.48 2.99
N GLU A 242 23.60 -8.68 1.72
CA GLU A 242 24.43 -8.28 0.57
C GLU A 242 23.85 -7.07 -0.15
N TRP A 243 22.52 -7.03 -0.30
CA TRP A 243 21.83 -6.01 -1.11
C TRP A 243 21.23 -4.88 -0.28
N ASN A 244 21.22 -5.00 1.06
CA ASN A 244 20.58 -4.06 1.98
C ASN A 244 19.09 -3.81 1.64
N ILE A 245 18.42 -4.80 1.04
CA ILE A 245 17.00 -4.83 0.75
C ILE A 245 16.31 -5.56 1.90
N ASP A 246 15.91 -4.77 2.89
CA ASP A 246 15.16 -5.20 4.06
C ASP A 246 13.89 -4.36 4.21
N MET A 247 13.15 -4.60 5.30
CA MET A 247 11.92 -3.87 5.55
C MET A 247 12.10 -2.35 5.62
N TRP A 248 13.18 -1.87 6.23
CA TRP A 248 13.44 -0.44 6.33
C TRP A 248 13.67 0.19 4.96
N ALA A 249 14.51 -0.43 4.14
CA ALA A 249 14.81 0.07 2.80
C ALA A 249 13.52 0.17 1.96
N ILE A 250 12.69 -0.87 1.99
CA ILE A 250 11.43 -0.95 1.25
C ILE A 250 10.43 0.11 1.72
N THR A 251 10.11 0.15 3.01
CA THR A 251 9.07 1.05 3.54
C THR A 251 9.48 2.52 3.41
N ARG A 252 10.76 2.84 3.63
CA ARG A 252 11.28 4.18 3.42
C ARG A 252 11.21 4.57 1.95
N GLY A 253 11.60 3.68 1.04
CA GLY A 253 11.47 3.89 -0.41
C GLY A 253 10.02 4.17 -0.82
N MET A 254 9.08 3.37 -0.32
CA MET A 254 7.64 3.59 -0.52
C MET A 254 7.18 4.93 0.03
N THR A 255 7.57 5.27 1.27
CA THR A 255 7.12 6.48 1.96
C THR A 255 7.56 7.73 1.23
N VAL A 256 8.85 7.81 0.84
CA VAL A 256 9.37 8.98 0.10
C VAL A 256 8.75 9.07 -1.28
N ALA A 257 8.57 7.94 -2.00
CA ALA A 257 7.90 7.94 -3.30
C ALA A 257 6.44 8.43 -3.21
N ALA A 258 5.70 7.95 -2.21
CA ALA A 258 4.32 8.36 -1.95
C ALA A 258 4.24 9.85 -1.55
N PHE A 259 5.18 10.34 -0.74
CA PHE A 259 5.26 11.74 -0.37
C PHE A 259 5.48 12.65 -1.59
N ILE A 260 6.44 12.30 -2.48
CA ILE A 260 6.65 13.03 -3.73
C ILE A 260 5.38 13.04 -4.58
N ASN A 261 4.72 11.88 -4.72
CA ASN A 261 3.47 11.79 -5.46
C ASN A 261 2.38 12.71 -4.88
N GLN A 262 2.25 12.77 -3.56
CA GLN A 262 1.30 13.64 -2.88
C GLN A 262 1.65 15.12 -3.08
N LEU A 263 2.93 15.49 -2.98
CA LEU A 263 3.38 16.86 -3.25
C LEU A 263 3.03 17.29 -4.68
N ILE A 264 3.37 16.46 -5.67
CA ILE A 264 3.06 16.74 -7.08
C ILE A 264 1.55 16.85 -7.29
N ALA A 265 0.76 15.95 -6.69
CA ALA A 265 -0.70 16.01 -6.80
C ALA A 265 -1.28 17.30 -6.24
N ILE A 266 -0.80 17.75 -5.07
CA ILE A 266 -1.24 19.00 -4.45
C ILE A 266 -0.85 20.18 -5.32
N ILE A 267 0.42 20.29 -5.72
CA ILE A 267 0.92 21.43 -6.51
C ILE A 267 0.19 21.49 -7.85
N HIS A 268 0.10 20.37 -8.57
CA HIS A 268 -0.66 20.29 -9.81
C HIS A 268 -2.13 20.67 -9.59
N GLY A 269 -2.72 20.23 -8.48
CA GLY A 269 -4.09 20.56 -8.09
C GLY A 269 -4.36 22.06 -7.86
N LEU A 270 -3.35 22.86 -7.52
CA LEU A 270 -3.47 24.33 -7.36
C LEU A 270 -3.69 25.06 -8.68
N PHE A 271 -3.34 24.44 -9.82
CA PHE A 271 -3.54 25.02 -11.16
C PHE A 271 -4.91 24.67 -11.77
N TYR A 272 -5.77 23.95 -11.02
CA TYR A 272 -7.11 23.61 -11.47
C TYR A 272 -8.04 24.82 -11.43
N THR A 273 -8.70 25.13 -12.55
CA THR A 273 -9.62 26.27 -12.70
C THR A 273 -11.07 25.88 -13.02
N GLY A 274 -11.36 24.58 -13.20
CA GLY A 274 -12.71 24.11 -13.53
C GLY A 274 -13.68 24.27 -12.36
N THR A 275 -14.98 24.22 -12.65
CA THR A 275 -16.03 24.45 -11.64
C THR A 275 -16.95 23.25 -11.45
N THR A 276 -17.05 22.37 -12.44
CA THR A 276 -17.91 21.20 -12.37
C THR A 276 -17.20 20.00 -11.74
N ARG A 277 -18.01 19.09 -11.20
CA ARG A 277 -17.51 17.81 -10.66
C ARG A 277 -16.81 16.97 -11.73
N MET A 278 -17.31 16.97 -12.97
CA MET A 278 -16.74 16.19 -14.05
C MET A 278 -15.38 16.77 -14.50
N GLU A 279 -15.27 18.09 -14.67
CA GLU A 279 -13.98 18.76 -14.95
C GLU A 279 -12.92 18.42 -13.90
N ARG A 280 -13.31 18.37 -12.62
CA ARG A 280 -12.40 17.98 -11.54
C ARG A 280 -11.86 16.57 -11.72
N LYS A 281 -12.71 15.60 -12.07
CA LYS A 281 -12.33 14.20 -12.31
C LYS A 281 -11.45 14.02 -13.56
N LEU A 282 -11.70 14.81 -14.60
CA LEU A 282 -10.89 14.83 -15.82
C LEU A 282 -9.50 15.41 -15.53
N TYR A 283 -9.41 16.46 -14.71
CA TYR A 283 -8.13 17.01 -14.25
C TYR A 283 -7.38 16.06 -13.32
N GLU A 284 -8.09 15.38 -12.42
CA GLU A 284 -7.51 14.32 -11.59
C GLU A 284 -6.96 13.17 -12.44
N THR A 285 -7.64 12.83 -13.54
CA THR A 285 -7.14 11.85 -14.52
C THR A 285 -5.77 12.25 -15.08
N ARG A 286 -5.59 13.52 -15.45
CA ARG A 286 -4.28 14.05 -15.90
C ARG A 286 -3.24 13.96 -14.81
N THR A 287 -3.59 14.36 -13.58
CA THR A 287 -2.72 14.25 -12.39
C THR A 287 -2.24 12.80 -12.20
N ARG A 288 -3.16 11.85 -12.25
CA ARG A 288 -2.86 10.42 -12.09
C ARG A 288 -1.98 9.87 -13.20
N LYS A 289 -2.17 10.31 -14.45
CA LYS A 289 -1.25 9.99 -15.56
C LYS A 289 0.17 10.51 -15.30
N ILE A 290 0.32 11.76 -14.84
CA ILE A 290 1.62 12.35 -14.45
C ILE A 290 2.31 11.47 -13.40
N LEU A 291 1.58 11.09 -12.34
CA LEU A 291 2.13 10.25 -11.27
C LEU A 291 2.49 8.85 -11.77
N SER A 292 1.59 8.17 -12.48
CA SER A 292 1.83 6.83 -13.01
C SER A 292 3.03 6.81 -13.96
N TYR A 293 3.13 7.76 -14.89
CA TYR A 293 4.23 7.83 -15.85
C TYR A 293 5.56 8.17 -15.19
N SER A 294 5.60 9.14 -14.27
CA SER A 294 6.84 9.47 -13.55
C SER A 294 7.37 8.31 -12.71
N ASN A 295 6.50 7.59 -12.00
CA ASN A 295 6.88 6.39 -11.24
C ASN A 295 7.37 5.27 -12.17
N LEU A 296 6.67 5.04 -13.29
CA LEU A 296 7.07 4.03 -14.28
C LEU A 296 8.43 4.34 -14.90
N ILE A 297 8.69 5.59 -15.30
CA ILE A 297 9.97 6.02 -15.85
C ILE A 297 11.08 5.87 -14.82
N ALA A 298 10.86 6.32 -13.57
CA ALA A 298 11.86 6.21 -12.51
C ALA A 298 12.18 4.75 -12.15
N THR A 299 11.17 3.87 -12.08
CA THR A 299 11.35 2.44 -11.85
C THR A 299 12.09 1.77 -13.01
N SER A 300 11.73 2.09 -14.25
CA SER A 300 12.41 1.55 -15.44
C SER A 300 13.88 1.98 -15.48
N SER A 301 14.15 3.26 -15.18
CA SER A 301 15.50 3.82 -15.09
C SER A 301 16.33 3.14 -13.98
N ASN A 302 15.77 2.99 -12.78
CA ASN A 302 16.45 2.28 -11.68
C ASN A 302 16.78 0.83 -12.04
N THR A 303 15.83 0.11 -12.65
CA THR A 303 16.03 -1.27 -13.10
C THR A 303 17.15 -1.35 -14.13
N ALA A 304 17.18 -0.43 -15.11
CA ALA A 304 18.24 -0.36 -16.10
C ALA A 304 19.61 -0.10 -15.44
N VAL A 305 19.69 0.82 -14.48
CA VAL A 305 20.94 1.10 -13.75
C VAL A 305 21.41 -0.11 -12.94
N VAL A 306 20.50 -0.83 -12.27
CA VAL A 306 20.84 -2.07 -11.55
C VAL A 306 21.36 -3.13 -12.51
N ALA A 307 20.70 -3.31 -13.66
CA ALA A 307 21.11 -4.29 -14.68
C ALA A 307 22.48 -3.97 -15.28
N ILE A 308 22.74 -2.70 -15.64
CA ILE A 308 24.02 -2.26 -16.22
C ILE A 308 25.16 -2.35 -15.22
N THR A 309 24.90 -1.98 -13.95
CA THR A 309 25.96 -1.93 -12.93
C THR A 309 26.13 -3.25 -12.17
N HIS A 310 25.26 -4.23 -12.41
CA HIS A 310 25.17 -5.48 -11.66
C HIS A 310 25.14 -5.28 -10.13
N ASN A 311 24.59 -4.14 -9.67
CA ASN A 311 24.59 -3.77 -8.27
C ASN A 311 23.17 -3.72 -7.70
N MET A 312 22.77 -4.82 -7.05
CA MET A 312 21.45 -4.98 -6.42
C MET A 312 21.22 -4.03 -5.24
N GLN A 313 22.26 -3.46 -4.62
CA GLN A 313 22.10 -2.47 -3.54
C GLN A 313 21.44 -1.17 -4.02
N LYS A 314 21.44 -0.91 -5.33
CA LYS A 314 20.78 0.24 -5.94
C LYS A 314 19.31 0.00 -6.23
N LEU A 315 18.81 -1.23 -6.07
CA LEU A 315 17.43 -1.59 -6.40
C LEU A 315 16.45 -0.94 -5.41
N ASP A 316 15.55 -0.13 -5.95
CA ASP A 316 14.52 0.58 -5.20
C ASP A 316 13.21 -0.20 -5.17
N VAL A 317 13.21 -1.29 -4.39
CA VAL A 317 12.03 -2.18 -4.25
C VAL A 317 10.81 -1.42 -3.71
N GLY A 318 11.03 -0.45 -2.82
CA GLY A 318 9.95 0.38 -2.28
C GLY A 318 9.25 1.24 -3.34
N GLY A 319 10.03 1.91 -4.20
CA GLY A 319 9.48 2.67 -5.33
C GLY A 319 8.79 1.78 -6.37
N MET A 320 9.30 0.57 -6.61
CA MET A 320 8.65 -0.42 -7.48
C MET A 320 7.25 -0.80 -6.96
N ALA A 321 7.13 -1.04 -5.64
CA ALA A 321 5.83 -1.32 -5.02
C ALA A 321 4.83 -0.17 -5.22
N VAL A 322 5.27 1.08 -5.05
CA VAL A 322 4.43 2.27 -5.31
C VAL A 322 4.04 2.36 -6.79
N THR A 323 4.96 2.06 -7.71
CA THR A 323 4.68 2.05 -9.15
C THR A 323 3.60 1.04 -9.51
N ILE A 324 3.72 -0.21 -9.03
CA ILE A 324 2.71 -1.27 -9.26
C ILE A 324 1.35 -0.84 -8.70
N TYR A 325 1.33 -0.37 -7.45
CA TYR A 325 0.10 0.12 -6.82
C TYR A 325 -0.56 1.24 -7.62
N ARG A 326 0.22 2.22 -8.10
CA ARG A 326 -0.29 3.35 -8.89
C ARG A 326 -0.83 2.90 -10.25
N LEU A 327 -0.11 2.07 -10.99
CA LEU A 327 -0.57 1.56 -12.29
C LEU A 327 -1.92 0.85 -12.17
N ILE A 328 -2.11 0.02 -11.14
CA ILE A 328 -3.38 -0.69 -10.90
C ILE A 328 -4.50 0.30 -10.51
N THR A 329 -4.23 1.15 -9.51
CA THR A 329 -5.28 2.00 -8.95
C THR A 329 -5.63 3.20 -9.84
N ASP A 330 -4.67 3.76 -10.58
CA ASP A 330 -4.92 4.80 -11.58
C ASP A 330 -5.67 4.25 -12.79
N ALA A 331 -5.28 3.10 -13.33
CA ALA A 331 -6.01 2.50 -14.44
C ALA A 331 -7.49 2.26 -14.08
N LYS A 332 -7.76 1.76 -12.86
CA LYS A 332 -9.12 1.60 -12.34
C LYS A 332 -9.87 2.93 -12.25
N PHE A 333 -9.26 3.96 -11.67
CA PHE A 333 -9.86 5.29 -11.54
C PHE A 333 -10.19 5.90 -12.91
N ILE A 334 -9.23 5.89 -13.84
CA ILE A 334 -9.40 6.47 -15.18
C ILE A 334 -10.53 5.77 -15.92
N ARG A 335 -10.66 4.45 -15.80
CA ARG A 335 -11.77 3.69 -16.38
C ARG A 335 -13.12 4.12 -15.79
N GLN A 336 -13.20 4.30 -14.47
CA GLN A 336 -14.43 4.74 -13.81
C GLN A 336 -14.85 6.16 -14.22
N VAL A 337 -13.89 7.09 -14.32
CA VAL A 337 -14.18 8.46 -14.79
C VAL A 337 -14.62 8.44 -16.25
N LYS A 338 -13.98 7.63 -17.10
CA LYS A 338 -14.36 7.45 -18.49
C LYS A 338 -15.78 6.93 -18.64
N GLU A 339 -16.13 5.91 -17.85
CA GLU A 339 -17.47 5.33 -17.81
C GLU A 339 -18.53 6.37 -17.41
N GLU A 340 -18.30 7.11 -16.33
CA GLU A 340 -19.19 8.18 -15.87
C GLU A 340 -19.33 9.31 -16.88
N PHE A 341 -18.23 9.71 -17.53
CA PHE A 341 -18.23 10.74 -18.56
C PHE A 341 -19.04 10.34 -19.79
N ILE A 342 -18.83 9.11 -20.30
CA ILE A 342 -19.52 8.61 -21.49
C ILE A 342 -21.01 8.40 -21.20
N PHE A 343 -21.35 7.63 -20.16
CA PHE A 343 -22.75 7.32 -19.88
C PHE A 343 -23.52 8.51 -19.35
N GLY A 344 -22.89 9.40 -18.57
CA GLY A 344 -23.51 10.66 -18.16
C GLY A 344 -23.83 11.54 -19.36
N SER A 345 -22.85 11.78 -20.25
CA SER A 345 -23.07 12.58 -21.46
C SER A 345 -24.11 11.96 -22.39
N TYR A 346 -24.11 10.62 -22.54
CA TYR A 346 -25.06 9.92 -23.38
C TYR A 346 -26.49 9.99 -22.81
N HIS A 347 -26.65 9.88 -21.50
CA HIS A 347 -27.93 10.04 -20.82
C HIS A 347 -28.50 11.45 -20.98
N ASP A 348 -27.65 12.48 -20.85
CA ASP A 348 -28.06 13.87 -21.06
C ASP A 348 -28.54 14.11 -22.50
N MET A 349 -28.02 13.37 -23.50
CA MET A 349 -28.49 13.43 -24.90
C MET A 349 -29.82 12.68 -25.15
N LEU A 350 -30.27 11.84 -24.22
CA LEU A 350 -31.55 11.15 -24.30
C LEU A 350 -32.69 11.93 -23.63
N ILE A 351 -32.37 12.75 -22.63
CA ILE A 351 -33.34 13.48 -21.81
C ILE A 351 -33.49 14.94 -22.26
N ASN A 352 -32.46 15.54 -22.87
CA ASN A 352 -32.57 16.83 -23.55
C ASN A 352 -33.19 16.69 -24.93
#